data_AF-A0A2P5LZI0-F1
#
_entry.id   AF-A0A2P5LZI0-F1
#
_cell.length_a   1.000
_cell.length_b   1.000
_cell.length_c   1.000
_cell.angle_alpha   90.00
_cell.angle_beta   90.00
_cell.angle_gamma   90.00
#
_symmetry.space_group_name_H-M   'P 1'
#
loop_
_entity.id
_entity.type
_entity.pdbx_description
1 polymer ?
#
loop_
_entity_poly.entity_id
_entity_poly.type
_entity_poly.pdbx_seq_one_letter_code
_entity_poly.pdbx_strand_id
1 'polypeptide(L)'
;MSVHSIFSLAIPENTQQIIHWHGLTGCGDALALASAINSQNRLFVVVTPDNQTALRLEHELAFFLGGKQPILHFPDWETLPYDVFSPLPEIISERLKTLALLPEAKRGVMIVSVATLMHRLAPREHVLANSFAIKTGDRFSLELNRI
;
A
#
# COMPACT_ATOMS: atom_id res chain seq x y z
N MET A 1 -7.55 -31.33 -14.35
CA MET A 1 -7.83 -29.95 -13.93
C MET A 1 -7.75 -29.91 -12.40
N SER A 2 -6.65 -29.44 -11.82
CA SER A 2 -6.59 -29.27 -10.36
C SER A 2 -7.47 -28.09 -9.97
N VAL A 3 -8.48 -28.35 -9.15
CA VAL A 3 -9.33 -27.32 -8.57
C VAL A 3 -8.48 -26.60 -7.52
N HIS A 4 -7.84 -25.50 -7.89
CA HIS A 4 -7.18 -24.65 -6.91
C HIS A 4 -8.27 -23.96 -6.08
N SER A 5 -8.31 -24.27 -4.79
CA SER A 5 -9.19 -23.60 -3.85
C SER A 5 -8.81 -22.12 -3.75
N ILE A 6 -9.79 -21.22 -3.69
CA ILE A 6 -9.58 -19.77 -3.50
C ILE A 6 -8.82 -19.46 -2.19
N PHE A 7 -8.83 -20.39 -1.25
CA PHE A 7 -8.10 -20.31 0.03
C PHE A 7 -6.65 -20.81 -0.05
N SER A 8 -6.23 -21.42 -1.16
CA SER A 8 -4.90 -22.00 -1.36
C SER A 8 -4.44 -21.80 -2.80
N LEU A 9 -4.25 -20.53 -3.16
CA LEU A 9 -3.80 -20.13 -4.49
C LEU A 9 -2.29 -20.29 -4.65
N ALA A 10 -1.86 -20.63 -5.87
CA ALA A 10 -0.45 -20.62 -6.21
C ALA A 10 0.07 -19.19 -6.23
N ILE A 11 1.22 -18.97 -5.60
CA ILE A 11 1.92 -17.68 -5.50
C ILE A 11 3.28 -17.85 -6.17
N PRO A 12 3.77 -16.86 -6.93
CA PRO A 12 5.07 -16.98 -7.58
C PRO A 12 6.20 -17.09 -6.54
N GLU A 13 7.06 -18.08 -6.74
CA GLU A 13 8.22 -18.38 -5.89
C GLU A 13 9.44 -17.53 -6.28
N ASN A 14 9.50 -17.08 -7.55
CA ASN A 14 10.59 -16.26 -8.08
C ASN A 14 10.06 -15.15 -8.99
N THR A 15 10.94 -14.21 -9.37
CA THR A 15 10.60 -13.00 -10.13
C THR A 15 10.30 -13.24 -11.61
N GLN A 16 10.61 -14.43 -12.15
CA GLN A 16 10.35 -14.78 -13.55
C GLN A 16 9.02 -15.51 -13.73
N GLN A 17 8.43 -15.99 -12.64
CA GLN A 17 7.19 -16.74 -12.66
C GLN A 17 5.98 -15.81 -12.67
N ILE A 18 5.18 -15.91 -13.73
CA ILE A 18 3.88 -15.23 -13.83
C ILE A 18 2.79 -16.25 -13.56
N ILE A 19 1.89 -15.93 -12.64
CA ILE A 19 0.71 -16.75 -12.32
C ILE A 19 -0.54 -15.93 -12.60
N HIS A 20 -1.45 -16.51 -13.36
CA HIS A 20 -2.75 -15.91 -13.66
C HIS A 20 -3.84 -16.62 -12.86
N TRP A 21 -4.50 -15.90 -11.96
CA TRP A 21 -5.73 -16.36 -11.31
C TRP A 21 -6.92 -16.00 -12.19
N HIS A 22 -7.84 -16.95 -12.36
CA HIS A 22 -9.04 -16.79 -13.21
C HIS A 22 -10.30 -17.16 -12.44
N GLY A 23 -11.46 -16.77 -12.96
CA GLY A 23 -12.75 -17.13 -12.36
C GLY A 23 -13.05 -16.41 -11.04
N LEU A 24 -12.36 -15.31 -10.76
CA LEU A 24 -12.59 -14.47 -9.60
C LEU A 24 -13.76 -13.52 -9.92
N THR A 25 -14.90 -13.71 -9.27
CA THR A 25 -16.10 -12.89 -9.46
C THR A 25 -16.50 -12.19 -8.17
N GLY A 26 -17.06 -10.98 -8.25
CA GLY A 26 -17.38 -10.18 -7.06
C GLY A 26 -16.11 -9.89 -6.24
N CYS A 27 -16.18 -10.04 -4.92
CA CYS A 27 -15.03 -9.87 -4.01
C CYS A 27 -14.04 -11.07 -4.02
N GLY A 28 -14.12 -11.95 -5.02
CA GLY A 28 -13.25 -13.12 -5.12
C GLY A 28 -11.77 -12.76 -5.24
N ASP A 29 -11.45 -11.62 -5.84
CA ASP A 29 -10.10 -11.09 -5.94
C ASP A 29 -9.54 -10.64 -4.58
N ALA A 30 -10.31 -9.91 -3.79
CA ALA A 30 -9.91 -9.52 -2.45
C ALA A 30 -9.75 -10.74 -1.52
N LEU A 31 -10.64 -11.73 -1.61
CA LEU A 31 -10.51 -12.97 -0.83
C LEU A 31 -9.27 -13.78 -1.23
N ALA A 32 -9.01 -13.88 -2.53
CA ALA A 32 -7.82 -14.51 -3.09
C ALA A 32 -6.53 -13.84 -2.59
N LEU A 33 -6.47 -12.50 -2.69
CA LEU A 33 -5.38 -11.69 -2.19
C LEU A 33 -5.20 -11.85 -0.67
N ALA A 34 -6.28 -11.75 0.11
CA ALA A 34 -6.21 -11.92 1.57
C ALA A 34 -5.68 -13.29 1.99
N SER A 35 -6.10 -14.35 1.29
CA SER A 35 -5.58 -15.71 1.52
C SER A 35 -4.09 -15.79 1.20
N ALA A 36 -3.67 -15.21 0.07
CA ALA A 36 -2.26 -15.17 -0.32
C ALA A 36 -1.40 -14.39 0.69
N ILE A 37 -1.85 -13.19 1.09
CA ILE A 37 -1.17 -12.32 2.07
C ILE A 37 -1.06 -13.02 3.44
N ASN A 38 -2.09 -13.73 3.88
CA ASN A 38 -2.04 -14.46 5.15
C ASN A 38 -1.11 -15.67 5.13
N SER A 39 -0.91 -16.29 3.97
CA SER A 39 -0.05 -17.47 3.82
C SER A 39 1.44 -17.16 3.70
N GLN A 40 1.83 -15.89 3.54
CA GLN A 40 3.20 -15.49 3.24
C GLN A 40 3.67 -14.37 4.20
N ASN A 41 4.92 -14.45 4.64
CA ASN A 41 5.53 -13.41 5.48
C ASN A 41 6.34 -12.41 4.63
N ARG A 42 5.67 -11.76 3.67
CA ARG A 42 6.26 -10.74 2.79
C ARG A 42 5.27 -9.64 2.46
N LEU A 43 5.76 -8.48 2.04
CA LEU A 43 4.92 -7.38 1.54
C LEU A 43 4.42 -7.69 0.13
N PHE A 44 3.12 -7.53 -0.09
CA PHE A 44 2.51 -7.57 -1.41
C PHE A 44 2.29 -6.15 -1.91
N VAL A 45 2.64 -5.88 -3.17
CA VAL A 45 2.27 -4.63 -3.84
C VAL A 45 1.17 -4.95 -4.84
N VAL A 46 -0.04 -4.49 -4.54
CA VAL A 46 -1.22 -4.67 -5.39
C VAL A 46 -1.36 -3.41 -6.24
N VAL A 47 -1.17 -3.59 -7.55
CA VAL A 47 -1.34 -2.51 -8.54
C VAL A 47 -2.72 -2.63 -9.16
N THR A 48 -3.54 -1.59 -9.03
CA THR A 48 -4.91 -1.55 -9.55
C THR A 48 -4.99 -0.72 -10.84
N PRO A 49 -5.99 -0.96 -11.70
CA PRO A 49 -6.18 -0.16 -12.92
C PRO A 49 -6.52 1.31 -12.63
N ASP A 50 -7.18 1.60 -11.51
CA ASP A 50 -7.66 2.94 -11.14
C ASP A 50 -7.83 3.09 -9.62
N ASN A 51 -8.09 4.31 -9.18
CA ASN A 51 -8.23 4.67 -7.77
C ASN A 51 -9.53 4.10 -7.14
N GLN A 52 -10.61 3.96 -7.92
CA GLN A 52 -11.86 3.39 -7.42
C GLN A 52 -11.69 1.90 -7.07
N THR A 53 -10.96 1.16 -7.91
CA THR A 53 -10.59 -0.23 -7.66
C THR A 53 -9.64 -0.35 -6.48
N ALA A 54 -8.70 0.59 -6.31
CA ALA A 54 -7.81 0.62 -5.13
C ALA A 54 -8.61 0.77 -3.84
N LEU A 55 -9.51 1.76 -3.77
CA LEU A 55 -10.35 2.01 -2.60
C LEU A 55 -11.29 0.83 -2.29
N ARG A 56 -11.88 0.22 -3.33
CA ARG A 56 -12.70 -1.00 -3.16
C ARG A 56 -11.86 -2.13 -2.53
N LEU A 57 -10.69 -2.42 -3.10
CA LEU A 57 -9.83 -3.50 -2.61
C LEU A 57 -9.33 -3.22 -1.19
N GLU A 58 -9.05 -1.97 -0.84
CA GLU A 58 -8.69 -1.61 0.53
C GLU A 58 -9.77 -1.99 1.53
N HIS A 59 -11.03 -1.60 1.28
CA HIS A 59 -12.15 -1.94 2.16
C HIS A 59 -12.39 -3.46 2.23
N GLU A 60 -12.38 -4.15 1.10
CA GLU A 60 -12.59 -5.60 1.05
C GLU A 60 -11.45 -6.36 1.75
N LEU A 61 -10.20 -5.93 1.54
CA LEU A 61 -9.04 -6.52 2.21
C LEU A 61 -9.06 -6.23 3.72
N ALA A 62 -9.49 -5.04 4.15
CA ALA A 62 -9.65 -4.74 5.57
C ALA A 62 -10.63 -5.71 6.23
N PHE A 63 -11.74 -6.03 5.56
CA PHE A 63 -12.69 -7.03 6.02
C PHE A 63 -12.07 -8.43 6.10
N PHE A 64 -11.47 -8.94 5.02
CA PHE A 64 -10.97 -10.33 4.97
C PHE A 64 -9.69 -10.54 5.81
N LEU A 65 -8.85 -9.53 5.97
CA LEU A 65 -7.63 -9.62 6.79
C LEU A 65 -7.93 -9.44 8.28
N GLY A 66 -9.05 -8.79 8.64
CA GLY A 66 -9.50 -8.65 10.02
C GLY A 66 -8.44 -8.02 10.94
N GLY A 67 -7.65 -7.07 10.42
CA GLY A 67 -6.57 -6.41 11.15
C GLY A 67 -5.31 -7.25 11.41
N LYS A 68 -5.23 -8.49 10.90
CA LYS A 68 -4.05 -9.36 11.10
C LYS A 68 -2.82 -8.89 10.30
N GLN A 69 -3.03 -8.17 9.22
CA GLN A 69 -1.99 -7.72 8.31
C GLN A 69 -2.14 -6.22 8.08
N PRO A 70 -1.04 -5.45 8.05
CA PRO A 70 -1.11 -4.02 7.74
C PRO A 70 -1.53 -3.82 6.28
N ILE A 71 -2.36 -2.82 6.07
CA ILE A 71 -2.80 -2.34 4.76
C ILE A 71 -2.28 -0.92 4.62
N LEU A 72 -1.49 -0.68 3.58
CA LEU A 72 -0.95 0.62 3.22
C LEU A 72 -1.62 1.09 1.94
N HIS A 73 -2.44 2.12 1.99
CA HIS A 73 -2.93 2.79 0.80
C HIS A 73 -1.91 3.86 0.38
N PHE A 74 -1.53 3.89 -0.90
CA PHE A 74 -0.73 4.98 -1.45
C PHE A 74 -1.60 5.85 -2.37
N PRO A 75 -2.14 6.97 -1.86
CA PRO A 75 -3.22 7.69 -2.54
C PRO A 75 -2.70 8.48 -3.73
N ASP A 76 -3.55 8.63 -4.74
CA ASP A 76 -3.31 9.52 -5.87
C ASP A 76 -3.29 11.00 -5.44
N TRP A 77 -2.75 11.88 -6.27
CA TRP A 77 -2.82 13.33 -6.00
C TRP A 77 -4.24 13.91 -6.13
N GLU A 78 -5.15 13.21 -6.82
CA GLU A 78 -6.51 13.69 -7.12
C GLU A 78 -6.55 14.99 -7.93
N THR A 79 -5.44 15.31 -8.59
CA THR A 79 -5.28 16.43 -9.52
C THR A 79 -4.85 15.88 -10.88
N LEU A 80 -5.21 16.57 -11.95
CA LEU A 80 -4.75 16.17 -13.28
C LEU A 80 -3.23 16.43 -13.45
N PRO A 81 -2.55 15.73 -14.38
CA PRO A 81 -1.20 16.12 -14.77
C PRO A 81 -1.19 17.57 -15.29
N TYR A 82 -0.31 18.39 -14.72
CA TYR A 82 -0.19 19.84 -15.02
C TYR A 82 -1.42 20.67 -14.64
N ASP A 83 -2.18 20.22 -13.64
CA ASP A 83 -3.26 21.03 -13.05
C ASP A 83 -2.71 22.28 -12.36
N VAL A 84 -3.55 23.32 -12.26
CA VAL A 84 -3.22 24.58 -11.59
C VAL A 84 -3.44 24.50 -10.08
N PHE A 85 -4.14 23.47 -9.61
CA PHE A 85 -4.39 23.22 -8.20
C PHE A 85 -3.29 22.33 -7.62
N SER A 86 -2.88 22.66 -6.39
CA SER A 86 -2.05 21.75 -5.60
C SER A 86 -2.93 20.63 -5.02
N PRO A 87 -2.37 19.42 -4.82
CA PRO A 87 -3.08 18.36 -4.10
C PRO A 87 -3.46 18.82 -2.69
N LEU A 88 -4.52 18.22 -2.15
CA LEU A 88 -4.98 18.53 -0.80
C LEU A 88 -3.89 18.19 0.24
N PRO A 89 -3.70 19.03 1.28
CA PRO A 89 -2.70 18.78 2.34
C PRO A 89 -2.86 17.40 3.01
N GLU A 90 -4.08 16.92 3.15
CA GLU A 90 -4.40 15.61 3.73
C GLU A 90 -3.81 14.47 2.88
N ILE A 91 -3.96 14.56 1.55
CA ILE A 91 -3.38 13.58 0.60
C ILE A 91 -1.86 13.60 0.69
N ILE A 92 -1.26 14.80 0.72
CA ILE A 92 0.21 14.92 0.84
C ILE A 92 0.70 14.29 2.15
N SER A 93 0.00 14.55 3.25
CA SER A 93 0.29 13.98 4.57
C SER A 93 0.23 12.44 4.54
N GLU A 94 -0.83 11.88 3.95
CA GLU A 94 -1.01 10.44 3.84
C GLU A 94 0.07 9.80 2.96
N ARG A 95 0.43 10.41 1.82
CA ARG A 95 1.53 9.93 0.98
C ARG A 95 2.84 9.92 1.73
N LEU A 96 3.19 11.00 2.42
CA LEU A 96 4.44 11.09 3.19
C LEU A 96 4.47 10.05 4.32
N LYS A 97 3.34 9.86 5.02
CA LYS A 97 3.20 8.82 6.03
C LYS A 97 3.43 7.42 5.44
N THR A 98 2.79 7.09 4.32
CA THR A 98 2.98 5.79 3.65
C THR A 98 4.42 5.60 3.21
N LEU A 99 5.06 6.62 2.61
CA LEU A 99 6.47 6.56 2.19
C LEU A 99 7.45 6.45 3.37
N ALA A 100 7.16 7.08 4.51
CA ALA A 100 7.98 6.96 5.71
C ALA A 100 7.87 5.58 6.37
N LEU A 101 6.69 4.95 6.31
CA LEU A 101 6.45 3.61 6.86
C LEU A 101 6.92 2.48 5.94
N LEU A 102 6.91 2.69 4.62
CA LEU A 102 7.18 1.66 3.61
C LEU A 102 8.55 0.94 3.80
N PRO A 103 9.66 1.61 4.16
CA PRO A 103 10.95 0.92 4.37
C PRO A 103 10.92 -0.16 5.47
N GLU A 104 10.04 -0.03 6.46
CA GLU A 104 9.88 -0.97 7.56
C GLU A 104 8.78 -2.01 7.31
N ALA A 105 7.99 -1.84 6.25
CA ALA A 105 6.86 -2.70 5.91
C ALA A 105 7.34 -4.05 5.31
N LYS A 106 7.62 -5.02 6.18
CA LYS A 106 8.10 -6.36 5.77
C LYS A 106 6.99 -7.34 5.38
N ARG A 107 5.75 -7.06 5.78
CA ARG A 107 4.57 -7.92 5.58
C ARG A 107 3.32 -7.08 5.33
N GLY A 108 2.27 -7.73 4.83
CA GLY A 108 0.98 -7.11 4.55
C GLY A 108 0.83 -6.71 3.09
N VAL A 109 0.10 -5.64 2.83
CA VAL A 109 -0.21 -5.20 1.46
C VAL A 109 -0.10 -3.69 1.31
N MET A 110 0.52 -3.26 0.22
CA MET A 110 0.45 -1.90 -0.28
C MET A 110 -0.44 -1.88 -1.52
N ILE A 111 -1.44 -1.00 -1.53
CA ILE A 111 -2.40 -0.83 -2.63
C ILE A 111 -2.09 0.49 -3.32
N VAL A 112 -1.95 0.47 -4.64
CA VAL A 112 -1.63 1.64 -5.45
C VAL A 112 -2.24 1.51 -6.84
N SER A 113 -2.74 2.61 -7.40
CA SER A 113 -3.18 2.61 -8.80
C SER A 113 -2.00 2.64 -9.76
N VAL A 114 -2.18 2.15 -10.99
CA VAL A 114 -1.16 2.21 -12.03
C VAL A 114 -0.71 3.64 -12.32
N ALA A 115 -1.65 4.60 -12.36
CA ALA A 115 -1.34 6.01 -12.60
C ALA A 115 -0.45 6.57 -11.49
N THR A 116 -0.82 6.33 -10.23
CA THR A 116 -0.07 6.78 -9.05
C THR A 116 1.31 6.13 -8.95
N LEU A 117 1.43 4.85 -9.33
CA LEU A 117 2.71 4.13 -9.34
C LEU A 117 3.70 4.70 -10.36
N MET A 118 3.22 5.25 -11.48
CA MET A 118 4.06 5.86 -12.51
C MET A 118 4.61 7.23 -12.11
N HIS A 119 4.07 7.85 -11.05
CA HIS A 119 4.58 9.12 -10.56
C HIS A 119 5.98 8.97 -9.97
N ARG A 120 6.89 9.86 -10.38
CA ARG A 120 8.21 9.95 -9.76
C ARG A 120 8.06 10.39 -8.31
N LEU A 121 8.79 9.72 -7.43
CA LEU A 121 8.80 10.01 -6.00
C LEU A 121 10.04 10.82 -5.62
N ALA A 122 9.95 11.53 -4.50
CA ALA A 122 11.12 12.11 -3.85
C ALA A 122 12.12 11.00 -3.48
N PRO A 123 13.43 11.28 -3.48
CA PRO A 123 14.43 10.33 -3.01
C PRO A 123 14.11 9.83 -1.60
N ARG A 124 14.31 8.54 -1.35
CA ARG A 124 14.07 7.91 -0.03
C ARG A 124 14.74 8.69 1.11
N GLU A 125 16.00 9.07 0.91
CA GLU A 125 16.80 9.81 1.90
C GLU A 125 16.15 11.15 2.26
N HIS A 126 15.55 11.84 1.29
CA HIS A 126 14.86 13.10 1.53
C HIS A 126 13.60 12.91 2.37
N VAL A 127 12.81 11.87 2.12
CA VAL A 127 11.61 11.59 2.93
C VAL A 127 12.00 11.24 4.37
N LEU A 128 13.00 10.37 4.54
CA LEU A 128 13.41 9.90 5.86
C LEU A 128 14.13 10.98 6.69
N ALA A 129 14.98 11.80 6.08
CA ALA A 129 15.67 12.89 6.77
C ALA A 129 14.71 13.97 7.28
N ASN A 130 13.56 14.15 6.61
CA ASN A 130 12.52 15.11 6.98
C ASN A 130 11.34 14.45 7.72
N SER A 131 11.49 13.21 8.19
CA SER A 131 10.52 12.53 9.04
C SER A 131 10.95 12.64 10.51
N PHE A 132 10.03 13.06 11.37
CA PHE A 132 10.28 13.19 12.81
C PHE A 132 9.41 12.20 13.60
N ALA A 133 10.04 11.38 14.45
CA ALA A 133 9.36 10.42 15.31
C ALA A 133 9.64 10.75 16.77
N ILE A 134 8.57 10.90 17.55
CA ILE A 134 8.62 11.15 19.00
C ILE A 134 7.67 10.18 19.70
N LYS A 135 8.09 9.67 20.86
CA LYS A 135 7.32 8.75 21.69
C LYS A 135 7.01 9.38 23.03
N THR A 136 5.95 8.90 23.67
CA THR A 136 5.62 9.29 25.05
C THR A 136 6.77 8.91 25.98
N GLY A 137 7.29 9.89 26.71
CA GLY A 137 8.45 9.73 27.58
C GLY A 137 9.77 10.26 27.00
N ASP A 138 9.81 10.63 25.72
CA ASP A 138 11.01 11.25 25.13
C ASP A 138 11.23 12.65 25.70
N ARG A 139 12.49 12.99 25.99
CA ARG A 139 12.88 14.36 26.36
C ARG A 139 13.09 15.18 25.10
N PHE A 140 12.14 16.05 24.80
CA PHE A 140 12.20 16.94 23.64
C PHE A 140 12.36 18.40 24.07
N SER A 141 13.44 19.05 23.60
CA SER A 141 13.66 20.48 23.83
C SER A 141 13.00 21.28 22.70
N LEU A 142 11.99 22.09 23.05
CA LEU A 142 11.30 22.95 22.10
C LEU A 142 12.21 24.06 21.54
N GLU A 143 13.16 24.56 22.34
CA GLU A 143 14.02 25.67 21.92
C GLU A 143 15.09 25.24 20.91
N LEU A 144 15.66 24.05 21.08
CA LEU A 144 16.70 23.52 20.19
C LEU A 144 16.15 22.99 18.86
N ASN A 145 14.83 22.76 18.78
CA ASN A 145 14.17 22.15 17.63
C ASN A 145 13.06 23.05 17.04
N ARG A 146 13.18 24.38 17.19
CA ARG A 146 12.38 25.33 16.42
C ARG A 146 12.81 25.27 14.95
N ILE A 147 11.89 24.85 14.08
CA ILE A 147 12.01 24.96 12.62
C ILE A 147 11.69 26.41 12.22
#